data_AF-A0A926AUK6-F1
#
_entry.id   AF-A0A926AUK6-F1
#
_cell.length_a   1.000
_cell.length_b   1.000
_cell.length_c   1.000
_cell.angle_alpha   90.00
_cell.angle_beta   90.00
_cell.angle_gamma   90.00
#
_symmetry.space_group_name_H-M   'P 1'
#
loop_
_entity.id
_entity.type
_entity.pdbx_description
1 polymer ?
#
loop_
_entity_poly.entity_id
_entity_poly.type
_entity_poly.pdbx_seq_one_letter_code
_entity_poly.pdbx_strand_id
1 'polypeptide(L)'
;EERPDANVSVQQSFHPVADLARLNHSAHFQLAVVTSPNPWPVSSRCSAGKGTRLASGVADGAYFPSRAPFDCLADYATDLGLQYADASMTLMSGHEADANFLRYAPRWSPTGHRRIAEFLASFLDERIPGPWNSRYLPQDEQPIGRAPRQSAPVQWASGER
;
A
#
# COMPACT_ATOMS: atom_id res chain seq x y z
N GLU A 1 31.78 2.74 5.95
CA GLU A 1 31.84 1.83 7.10
C GLU A 1 30.43 1.56 7.59
N GLU A 2 29.93 0.36 7.31
CA GLU A 2 28.65 -0.12 7.81
C GLU A 2 28.83 -0.44 9.30
N ARG A 3 28.16 0.31 10.19
CA ARG A 3 28.22 0.01 11.63
C ARG A 3 27.35 -1.23 11.90
N PRO A 4 27.91 -2.34 12.42
CA PRO A 4 27.15 -3.57 12.70
C PRO A 4 25.94 -3.34 13.61
N ASP A 5 26.04 -2.37 14.52
CA ASP A 5 25.00 -2.05 15.51
C ASP A 5 23.75 -1.39 14.88
N ALA A 6 23.89 -0.75 13.71
CA ALA A 6 22.76 -0.10 13.05
C ALA A 6 21.76 -1.12 12.49
N ASN A 7 22.25 -2.25 11.98
CA ASN A 7 21.41 -3.28 11.36
C ASN A 7 20.62 -4.08 12.41
N VAL A 8 21.19 -4.32 13.60
CA VAL A 8 20.50 -5.00 14.71
C VAL A 8 19.32 -4.18 15.21
N SER A 9 19.48 -2.87 15.35
CA SER A 9 18.38 -1.97 15.76
C SER A 9 17.25 -1.93 14.72
N VAL A 10 17.59 -1.96 13.43
CA VAL A 10 16.59 -2.00 12.34
C VAL A 10 15.79 -3.30 12.37
N GLN A 11 16.45 -4.46 12.53
CA GLN A 11 15.74 -5.74 12.58
C GLN A 11 14.81 -5.85 13.81
N GLN A 12 15.24 -5.36 14.97
CA GLN A 12 14.39 -5.32 16.17
C GLN A 12 13.14 -4.46 15.95
N SER A 13 13.25 -3.39 15.16
CA SER A 13 12.12 -2.53 14.83
C SER A 13 11.02 -3.23 14.01
N PHE A 14 11.32 -4.39 13.40
CA PHE A 14 10.37 -5.16 12.60
C PHE A 14 9.56 -6.18 13.41
N HIS A 15 9.90 -6.42 14.68
CA HIS A 15 9.17 -7.37 15.54
C HIS A 15 7.65 -7.17 15.56
N PRO A 16 7.11 -5.93 15.59
CA PRO A 16 5.67 -5.72 15.51
C PRO A 16 5.01 -6.30 14.23
N VAL A 17 5.75 -6.40 13.13
CA VAL A 17 5.26 -7.03 11.88
C VAL A 17 5.04 -8.53 12.09
N ALA A 18 5.95 -9.21 12.81
CA ALA A 18 5.78 -10.61 13.16
C ALA A 18 4.58 -10.83 14.10
N ASP A 19 4.34 -9.91 15.03
CA ASP A 19 3.19 -9.98 15.93
C ASP A 19 1.87 -9.86 15.14
N LEU A 20 1.80 -8.94 14.18
CA LEU A 20 0.66 -8.78 13.27
C LEU A 20 0.50 -10.00 12.35
N ALA A 21 1.58 -10.60 11.87
CA ALA A 21 1.53 -11.83 11.06
C ALA A 21 0.92 -13.00 11.86
N ARG A 22 1.32 -13.17 13.12
CA ARG A 22 0.74 -14.20 14.01
C ARG A 22 -0.74 -13.95 14.28
N LEU A 23 -1.12 -12.70 14.53
CA LEU A 23 -2.53 -12.33 14.71
C LEU A 23 -3.36 -12.62 13.46
N ASN A 24 -2.81 -12.28 12.28
CA ASN A 24 -3.44 -12.51 10.99
C ASN A 24 -3.80 -13.99 10.77
N HIS A 25 -2.86 -14.89 11.08
CA HIS A 25 -3.11 -16.32 10.98
C HIS A 25 -4.26 -16.80 11.88
N SER A 26 -4.40 -16.23 13.08
CA SER A 26 -5.47 -16.60 14.02
C SER A 26 -6.86 -16.04 13.66
N ALA A 27 -6.89 -14.92 12.94
CA ALA A 27 -8.11 -14.15 12.66
C ALA A 27 -8.58 -14.25 11.19
N HIS A 28 -7.90 -15.06 10.37
CA HIS A 28 -8.26 -15.35 8.98
C HIS A 28 -8.41 -14.11 8.07
N PHE A 29 -7.64 -13.05 8.29
CA PHE A 29 -7.52 -11.96 7.32
C PHE A 29 -6.28 -12.15 6.42
N GLN A 30 -6.08 -11.25 5.48
CA GLN A 30 -4.84 -11.18 4.70
C GLN A 30 -4.05 -9.97 5.16
N LEU A 31 -2.75 -10.15 5.37
CA LEU A 31 -1.82 -9.09 5.73
C LEU A 31 -0.80 -8.91 4.61
N ALA A 32 -0.69 -7.67 4.13
CA ALA A 32 0.36 -7.25 3.22
C ALA A 32 1.13 -6.08 3.83
N VAL A 33 2.44 -6.04 3.58
CA VAL A 33 3.34 -4.98 4.03
C VAL A 33 3.68 -4.11 2.83
N VAL A 34 3.45 -2.81 2.95
CA VAL A 34 3.83 -1.84 1.92
C VAL A 34 4.74 -0.79 2.52
N THR A 35 5.82 -0.48 1.82
CA THR A 35 6.79 0.52 2.25
C THR A 35 6.89 1.66 1.27
N SER A 36 7.35 2.80 1.77
CA SER A 36 7.55 4.02 1.00
C SER A 36 8.65 4.86 1.63
N PRO A 37 9.40 5.63 0.84
CA PRO A 37 10.51 6.40 1.35
C PRO A 37 10.02 7.67 2.03
N ASN A 38 10.74 8.02 3.08
CA ASN A 38 10.78 9.40 3.57
C ASN A 38 11.38 10.32 2.49
N PRO A 39 11.25 11.65 2.62
CA PRO A 39 11.74 12.56 1.59
C PRO A 39 13.28 12.56 1.43
N TRP A 40 14.03 12.31 2.50
CA TRP A 40 15.49 12.50 2.57
C TRP A 40 16.32 11.45 1.81
N PRO A 41 15.88 10.18 1.70
CA PRO A 41 16.48 9.22 0.78
C PRO A 41 16.20 9.47 -0.70
N VAL A 42 15.22 10.32 -1.03
CA VAL A 42 14.84 10.59 -2.41
C VAL A 42 15.70 11.70 -3.02
N SER A 43 15.83 12.83 -2.32
CA SER A 43 16.64 13.96 -2.79
C SER A 43 16.94 14.97 -1.68
N SER A 44 18.02 15.72 -1.83
CA SER A 44 18.39 16.85 -0.94
C SER A 44 17.40 18.02 -1.04
N ARG A 45 16.56 18.07 -2.07
CA ARG A 45 15.59 19.13 -2.33
C ARG A 45 14.18 18.81 -1.84
N CYS A 46 13.88 17.52 -1.62
CA CYS A 46 12.62 17.11 -1.03
C CYS A 46 12.41 17.77 0.34
N SER A 47 11.20 18.30 0.56
CA SER A 47 10.78 18.95 1.81
C SER A 47 11.79 19.98 2.34
N ALA A 48 12.44 20.74 1.44
CA ALA A 48 13.44 21.77 1.75
C ALA A 48 12.82 23.12 2.17
N GLY A 49 11.61 23.13 2.68
CA GLY A 49 11.01 24.29 3.35
C GLY A 49 11.81 24.66 4.59
N LYS A 50 11.92 25.97 4.87
CA LYS A 50 12.70 26.48 6.01
C LYS A 50 12.26 25.80 7.31
N GLY A 51 13.21 25.16 7.99
CA GLY A 51 12.99 24.48 9.28
C GLY A 51 12.32 23.11 9.21
N THR A 52 11.80 22.67 8.05
CA THR A 52 11.09 21.38 7.92
C THR A 52 12.00 20.18 8.20
N ARG A 53 13.24 20.22 7.66
CA ARG A 53 14.25 19.18 7.86
C ARG A 53 14.75 19.13 9.29
N LEU A 54 15.14 20.28 9.84
CA LEU A 54 15.62 20.40 11.21
C LEU A 54 14.59 19.93 12.24
N ALA A 55 13.30 20.24 12.04
CA ALA A 55 12.22 19.76 12.90
C ALA A 55 12.07 18.23 12.89
N SER A 56 12.57 17.56 11.84
CA SER A 56 12.60 16.11 11.71
C SER A 56 13.94 15.50 12.14
N GLY A 57 14.83 16.28 12.77
CA GLY A 57 16.17 15.85 13.17
C GLY A 57 17.13 15.64 12.00
N VAL A 58 16.83 16.19 10.82
CA VAL A 58 17.63 16.03 9.60
C VAL A 58 18.33 17.34 9.25
N ALA A 59 19.62 17.28 8.97
CA ALA A 59 20.37 18.45 8.55
C ALA A 59 19.89 18.99 7.19
N ASP A 60 19.95 20.31 7.00
CA ASP A 60 19.62 20.93 5.72
C ASP A 60 20.54 20.39 4.61
N GLY A 61 19.97 20.07 3.46
CA GLY A 61 20.69 19.49 2.32
C GLY A 61 21.12 18.03 2.47
N ALA A 62 20.95 17.40 3.65
CA ALA A 62 21.32 16.01 3.85
C ALA A 62 20.58 15.06 2.90
N TYR A 63 21.31 14.11 2.32
CA TYR A 63 20.79 13.14 1.38
C TYR A 63 21.29 11.75 1.76
N PHE A 64 20.36 10.81 1.96
CA PHE A 64 20.67 9.48 2.48
C PHE A 64 20.11 8.40 1.55
N PRO A 65 20.70 8.20 0.36
CA PRO A 65 20.21 7.24 -0.63
C PRO A 65 20.52 5.80 -0.22
N SER A 66 19.92 5.33 0.87
CA SER A 66 20.07 3.96 1.33
C SER A 66 18.81 3.15 1.03
N ARG A 67 19.03 2.03 0.36
CA ARG A 67 18.04 1.00 0.08
C ARG A 67 17.99 -0.08 1.16
N ALA A 68 19.06 -0.21 1.96
CA ALA A 68 19.23 -1.29 2.92
C ALA A 68 18.02 -1.51 3.85
N PRO A 69 17.36 -0.47 4.42
CA PRO A 69 16.19 -0.69 5.27
C PRO A 69 14.99 -1.32 4.53
N PHE A 70 14.81 -1.00 3.25
CA PHE A 70 13.74 -1.58 2.43
C PHE A 70 14.03 -3.03 2.11
N ASP A 71 15.26 -3.32 1.72
CA ASP A 71 15.70 -4.67 1.37
C ASP A 71 15.67 -5.59 2.60
N CYS A 72 16.17 -5.14 3.76
CA CYS A 72 16.07 -5.87 5.03
C CYS A 72 14.61 -6.17 5.43
N LEU A 73 13.69 -5.24 5.22
CA LEU A 73 12.27 -5.45 5.53
C LEU A 73 11.60 -6.38 4.50
N ALA A 74 12.03 -6.35 3.23
CA ALA A 74 11.55 -7.26 2.20
C ALA A 74 11.93 -8.71 2.52
N ASP A 75 13.19 -8.94 2.92
CA ASP A 75 13.68 -10.25 3.36
C ASP A 75 12.90 -10.72 4.59
N TYR A 76 12.76 -9.85 5.60
CA TYR A 76 12.01 -10.16 6.82
C TYR A 76 10.53 -10.50 6.54
N ALA A 77 9.86 -9.76 5.66
CA ALA A 77 8.49 -10.04 5.28
C ALA A 77 8.37 -11.37 4.50
N THR A 78 9.36 -11.68 3.66
CA THR A 78 9.44 -12.93 2.90
C THR A 78 9.59 -14.13 3.83
N ASP A 79 10.47 -14.03 4.84
CA ASP A 79 10.66 -15.08 5.86
C ASP A 79 9.38 -15.37 6.66
N LEU A 80 8.53 -14.35 6.85
CA LEU A 80 7.22 -14.48 7.49
C LEU A 80 6.11 -14.94 6.52
N GLY A 81 6.40 -15.15 5.24
CA GLY A 81 5.42 -15.53 4.22
C GLY A 81 4.39 -14.42 3.92
N LEU A 82 4.72 -13.16 4.19
CA LEU A 82 3.84 -12.03 3.95
C LEU A 82 3.98 -11.52 2.51
N GLN A 83 2.88 -11.00 1.95
CA GLN A 83 2.94 -10.24 0.71
C GLN A 83 3.62 -8.89 0.99
N TYR A 84 4.65 -8.56 0.22
CA TYR A 84 5.43 -7.33 0.39
C TYR A 84 5.46 -6.50 -0.90
N ALA A 85 5.34 -5.18 -0.76
CA ALA A 85 5.47 -4.23 -1.85
C ALA A 85 6.34 -3.03 -1.44
N ASP A 86 7.28 -2.66 -2.31
CA ASP A 86 8.15 -1.51 -2.11
C ASP A 86 7.83 -0.41 -3.13
N ALA A 87 7.24 0.68 -2.64
CA ALA A 87 6.83 1.82 -3.46
C ALA A 87 7.93 2.88 -3.61
N SER A 88 9.17 2.62 -3.16
CA SER A 88 10.23 3.63 -3.19
C SER A 88 10.64 4.02 -4.59
N MET A 89 10.72 3.07 -5.52
CA MET A 89 11.01 3.39 -6.92
C MET A 89 9.91 4.24 -7.56
N THR A 90 8.65 4.11 -7.11
CA THR A 90 7.52 4.92 -7.57
C THR A 90 7.70 6.42 -7.24
N LEU A 91 8.30 6.71 -6.07
CA LEU A 91 8.53 8.09 -5.62
C LEU A 91 9.91 8.63 -5.99
N MET A 92 10.88 7.76 -6.27
CA MET A 92 12.26 8.13 -6.61
C MET A 92 12.50 8.29 -8.11
N SER A 93 11.64 7.70 -8.95
CA SER A 93 11.82 7.74 -10.41
C SER A 93 11.40 9.07 -11.05
N GLY A 94 12.18 9.48 -12.05
CA GLY A 94 11.92 10.64 -12.90
C GLY A 94 12.64 11.92 -12.47
N HIS A 95 12.60 12.93 -13.34
CA HIS A 95 13.26 14.23 -13.11
C HIS A 95 12.57 15.09 -12.03
N GLU A 96 11.36 14.70 -11.59
CA GLU A 96 10.53 15.44 -10.63
C GLU A 96 10.27 14.66 -9.34
N ALA A 97 11.21 13.81 -8.91
CA ALA A 97 11.06 13.05 -7.66
C ALA A 97 10.75 13.96 -6.44
N ASP A 98 11.29 15.17 -6.43
CA ASP A 98 11.03 16.21 -5.43
C ASP A 98 9.55 16.61 -5.34
N ALA A 99 8.83 16.60 -6.47
CA ALA A 99 7.43 17.02 -6.54
C ALA A 99 6.47 16.03 -5.86
N ASN A 100 6.93 14.82 -5.54
CA ASN A 100 6.16 13.82 -4.80
C ASN A 100 6.01 14.17 -3.31
N PHE A 101 6.72 15.17 -2.81
CA PHE A 101 6.71 15.56 -1.40
C PHE A 101 6.31 17.03 -1.22
N LEU A 102 5.69 17.33 -0.08
CA LEU A 102 5.38 18.71 0.29
C LEU A 102 6.66 19.47 0.61
N ARG A 103 6.72 20.75 0.22
CA ARG A 103 7.87 21.61 0.52
C ARG A 103 8.05 21.84 2.01
N TYR A 104 6.97 22.10 2.75
CA TYR A 104 7.01 22.51 4.16
C TYR A 104 6.63 21.41 5.17
N ALA A 105 6.51 20.17 4.72
CA ALA A 105 6.23 19.01 5.58
C ALA A 105 6.85 17.73 4.98
N PRO A 106 7.33 16.79 5.80
CA PRO A 106 7.85 15.51 5.32
C PRO A 106 6.72 14.53 5.02
N ARG A 107 5.83 14.91 4.10
CA ARG A 107 4.65 14.13 3.70
C ARG A 107 4.53 14.14 2.19
N TRP A 108 3.78 13.20 1.63
CA TRP A 108 3.50 13.19 0.21
C TRP A 108 2.69 14.41 -0.21
N SER A 109 3.00 14.92 -1.39
CA SER A 109 2.17 15.88 -2.10
C SER A 109 0.94 15.17 -2.69
N PRO A 110 -0.05 15.90 -3.24
CA PRO A 110 -1.13 15.27 -4.02
C PRO A 110 -0.61 14.37 -5.15
N THR A 111 0.49 14.75 -5.80
CA THR A 111 1.15 13.93 -6.83
C THR A 111 1.73 12.66 -6.23
N GLY A 112 2.43 12.75 -5.10
CA GLY A 112 2.97 11.58 -4.40
C GLY A 112 1.87 10.63 -3.95
N HIS A 113 0.78 11.15 -3.37
CA HIS A 113 -0.39 10.36 -3.00
C HIS A 113 -1.00 9.63 -4.20
N ARG A 114 -1.16 10.29 -5.35
CA ARG A 114 -1.66 9.67 -6.57
C ARG A 114 -0.78 8.50 -7.01
N ARG A 115 0.54 8.71 -7.08
CA ARG A 115 1.49 7.68 -7.49
C ARG A 115 1.47 6.47 -6.56
N ILE A 116 1.40 6.69 -5.25
CA ILE A 116 1.28 5.59 -4.29
C ILE A 116 -0.06 4.86 -4.44
N ALA A 117 -1.16 5.58 -4.65
CA ALA A 117 -2.47 4.95 -4.86
C ALA A 117 -2.49 4.08 -6.13
N GLU A 118 -1.91 4.55 -7.23
CA GLU A 118 -1.77 3.79 -8.48
C GLU A 118 -0.91 2.53 -8.26
N PHE A 119 0.25 2.67 -7.61
CA PHE A 119 1.11 1.55 -7.25
C PHE A 119 0.37 0.51 -6.38
N LEU A 120 -0.34 0.97 -5.35
CA LEU A 120 -1.11 0.11 -4.46
C LEU A 120 -2.24 -0.61 -5.19
N ALA A 121 -2.95 0.08 -6.09
CA ALA A 121 -4.03 -0.52 -6.85
C ALA A 121 -3.50 -1.67 -7.73
N SER A 122 -2.40 -1.45 -8.44
CA SER A 122 -1.74 -2.50 -9.23
C SER A 122 -1.26 -3.67 -8.35
N PHE A 123 -0.64 -3.39 -7.20
CA PHE A 123 -0.20 -4.42 -6.28
C PHE A 123 -1.38 -5.29 -5.78
N LEU A 124 -2.50 -4.66 -5.41
CA LEU A 124 -3.70 -5.38 -4.95
C LEU A 124 -4.30 -6.24 -6.05
N ASP A 125 -4.45 -5.70 -7.28
CA ASP A 125 -5.01 -6.43 -8.42
C ASP A 125 -4.11 -7.60 -8.86
N GLU A 126 -2.79 -7.48 -8.75
CA GLU A 126 -1.88 -8.51 -9.24
C GLU A 126 -1.52 -9.58 -8.20
N ARG A 127 -1.39 -9.21 -6.93
CA ARG A 127 -0.69 -10.04 -5.92
C ARG A 127 -1.58 -10.48 -4.77
N ILE A 128 -2.69 -9.78 -4.51
CA ILE A 128 -3.56 -10.06 -3.36
C ILE A 128 -4.83 -10.78 -3.84
N PRO A 129 -5.07 -12.04 -3.45
CA PRO A 129 -6.31 -12.73 -3.79
C PRO A 129 -7.52 -12.06 -3.12
N GLY A 130 -8.56 -11.76 -3.88
CA GLY A 130 -9.78 -11.16 -3.34
C GLY A 130 -10.65 -10.50 -4.40
N PRO A 131 -11.74 -9.82 -3.98
CA PRO A 131 -12.69 -9.18 -4.91
C PRO A 131 -12.08 -8.00 -5.68
N TRP A 132 -10.89 -7.54 -5.28
CA TRP A 132 -10.09 -6.51 -5.95
C TRP A 132 -9.19 -7.08 -7.05
N ASN A 133 -9.07 -8.40 -7.17
CA ASN A 133 -8.22 -9.05 -8.15
C ASN A 133 -9.06 -9.56 -9.33
N SER A 134 -8.85 -8.94 -10.49
CA SER A 134 -9.58 -9.24 -11.73
C SER A 134 -9.48 -10.71 -12.15
N ARG A 135 -8.44 -11.42 -11.71
CA ARG A 135 -8.20 -12.84 -12.03
C ARG A 135 -8.99 -13.81 -11.16
N TYR A 136 -9.56 -13.35 -10.04
CA TYR A 136 -10.29 -14.17 -9.07
C TYR A 136 -11.80 -13.96 -9.10
N LEU A 137 -12.31 -13.03 -9.91
CA LEU A 137 -13.74 -12.98 -10.18
C LEU A 137 -14.14 -14.23 -10.97
N PRO A 138 -15.10 -15.05 -10.49
CA PRO A 138 -15.62 -16.17 -11.26
C PRO A 138 -16.16 -15.65 -12.59
N GLN A 139 -15.56 -16.04 -13.71
CA GLN A 139 -16.05 -15.67 -15.06
C GLN A 139 -17.41 -16.31 -15.40
N ASP A 140 -17.97 -17.15 -14.52
CA ASP A 140 -19.12 -18.01 -14.78
C ASP A 140 -20.42 -17.62 -14.05
N GLU A 141 -20.54 -16.42 -13.49
CA GLU A 141 -21.88 -15.88 -13.21
C GLU A 141 -22.48 -15.38 -14.52
N GLN A 142 -23.04 -16.33 -15.30
CA GLN A 142 -24.09 -16.00 -16.26
C GLN A 142 -25.11 -15.12 -15.53
N PRO A 143 -25.53 -13.98 -16.12
CA PRO A 143 -26.57 -13.16 -15.50
C PRO A 143 -27.75 -14.08 -15.23
N ILE A 144 -28.18 -14.16 -13.97
CA ILE A 144 -29.35 -14.94 -13.56
C ILE A 144 -30.45 -14.60 -14.55
N GLY A 145 -30.67 -15.51 -15.50
CA GLY A 145 -31.67 -15.36 -16.53
C GLY A 145 -32.96 -15.17 -15.78
N ARG A 146 -33.48 -13.95 -15.83
CA ARG A 146 -34.73 -13.57 -15.18
C ARG A 146 -35.77 -14.55 -15.71
N ALA A 147 -36.12 -15.55 -14.91
CA ALA A 147 -37.12 -16.53 -15.31
C ALA A 147 -38.36 -15.73 -15.77
N PRO A 148 -38.97 -16.05 -16.92
CA PRO A 148 -40.15 -15.35 -17.37
C PRO A 148 -41.18 -15.44 -16.25
N ARG A 149 -41.56 -14.28 -15.70
CA ARG A 149 -42.68 -14.17 -14.77
C ARG A 149 -43.90 -14.71 -15.53
N GLN A 150 -44.35 -15.92 -15.19
CA GLN A 150 -45.65 -16.39 -15.63
C GLN A 150 -46.69 -15.46 -15.02
N SER A 151 -47.27 -14.61 -15.85
CA SER A 151 -48.37 -13.71 -15.49
C SER A 151 -49.58 -14.57 -15.13
N ALA A 152 -49.82 -14.82 -13.85
CA ALA A 152 -51.11 -15.36 -13.42
C ALA A 152 -52.18 -14.27 -13.66
N PRO A 153 -53.28 -14.57 -14.36
CA PRO A 153 -54.37 -13.61 -14.54
C PRO A 153 -55.07 -13.37 -13.20
N VAL A 154 -55.14 -12.11 -12.78
CA VAL A 154 -55.88 -11.66 -11.60
C VAL A 154 -57.37 -11.86 -11.86
N GLN A 155 -58.01 -12.80 -11.14
CA GLN A 155 -59.46 -12.93 -11.11
C GLN A 155 -60.04 -11.91 -10.12
N TRP A 156 -60.81 -10.96 -10.64
CA TRP A 156 -61.62 -10.05 -9.83
C TRP A 156 -62.92 -10.76 -9.44
N ALA A 157 -63.11 -11.00 -8.14
CA ALA A 157 -64.39 -11.44 -7.61
C ALA A 157 -65.30 -10.22 -7.48
N SER A 158 -66.21 -10.04 -8.44
CA SER A 158 -67.35 -9.13 -8.34
C SER A 158 -68.37 -9.74 -7.39
N GLY A 159 -68.48 -9.19 -6.17
CA GLY A 159 -69.57 -9.47 -5.25
C GLY A 159 -70.82 -8.70 -5.67
N GLU A 160 -71.87 -9.42 -6.05
CA GLU A 160 -73.23 -8.88 -6.16
C GLU A 160 -73.88 -8.82 -4.76
N ARG A 161 -74.73 -7.80 -4.57
CA ARG A 161 -75.44 -7.48 -3.33
C ARG A 161 -76.74 -8.25 -3.20
#